data_AF-A0A530ADI2-F1
#
_entry.id   AF-A0A530ADI2-F1
#
_cell.length_a   1.000
_cell.length_b   1.000
_cell.length_c   1.000
_cell.angle_alpha   90.00
_cell.angle_beta   90.00
_cell.angle_gamma   90.00
#
_symmetry.space_group_name_H-M   'P 1'
#
loop_
_entity.id
_entity.type
_entity.pdbx_description
1 polymer ?
#
loop_
_entity_poly.entity_id
_entity_poly.type
_entity_poly.pdbx_seq_one_letter_code
_entity_poly.pdbx_strand_id
1 'polypeptide(L)' 'CWDQRVLVVTKRQLARDGSAAVFFDPQSATARAAIQYAVEKPYRPWHEQRKYTREARGLPPYEKPERAKPSQPDQ' A
#
# COMPACT_ATOMS: atom_id res chain seq x y z
N CYS A 1 -14.96 7.73 -9.39
CA CYS A 1 -14.26 8.43 -10.49
C CYS A 1 -14.34 7.56 -11.73
N TRP A 2 -15.10 7.96 -12.76
CA TRP A 2 -15.34 7.18 -13.98
C TRP A 2 -14.77 7.89 -15.23
N ASP A 3 -13.82 8.80 -15.05
CA ASP A 3 -13.11 9.44 -16.14
C ASP A 3 -11.87 8.60 -16.51
N GLN A 4 -11.77 8.19 -17.77
CA GLN A 4 -10.66 7.39 -18.29
C GLN A 4 -9.31 8.12 -18.26
N ARG A 5 -9.33 9.45 -18.13
CA ARG A 5 -8.12 10.30 -18.00
C ARG A 5 -7.57 10.29 -16.57
N VAL A 6 -8.39 9.91 -15.59
CA VAL A 6 -8.00 9.90 -14.18
C VAL A 6 -7.40 8.55 -13.81
N LEU A 7 -6.15 8.56 -13.35
CA LEU A 7 -5.49 7.40 -12.76
C LEU A 7 -5.49 7.56 -11.23
N VAL A 8 -6.09 6.60 -10.53
CA VAL A 8 -6.18 6.63 -9.06
C VAL A 8 -5.13 5.70 -8.47
N VAL A 9 -4.26 6.26 -7.63
CA VAL A 9 -3.30 5.48 -6.82
C VAL A 9 -3.89 5.27 -5.44
N THR A 10 -4.06 4.01 -5.07
CA THR A 10 -4.61 3.62 -3.77
C THR A 10 -3.50 3.32 -2.77
N LYS A 11 -3.80 3.50 -1.48
CA LYS A 11 -2.92 3.05 -0.38
C LYS A 11 -2.55 1.57 -0.53
N ARG A 12 -3.51 0.74 -0.99
CA ARG A 12 -3.30 -0.70 -1.22
C ARG A 12 -2.29 -0.98 -2.35
N GLN A 13 -2.31 -0.21 -3.43
CA GLN A 13 -1.30 -0.34 -4.50
C GLN A 13 0.08 0.06 -3.99
N LEU A 14 0.21 1.18 -3.29
CA LEU A 14 1.50 1.60 -2.73
C LEU A 14 2.08 0.60 -1.73
N ALA A 15 1.23 0.00 -0.88
CA ALA A 15 1.67 -1.02 0.07
C ALA A 15 2.19 -2.31 -0.63
N ARG A 16 1.65 -2.65 -1.81
CA ARG A 16 1.99 -3.88 -2.53
C ARG A 16 3.12 -3.70 -3.53
N ASP A 17 3.09 -2.58 -4.25
CA ASP A 17 3.93 -2.32 -5.41
C ASP A 17 5.01 -1.24 -5.10
N GLY A 18 5.01 -0.68 -3.89
CA GLY A 18 6.03 0.26 -3.41
C GLY A 18 5.76 1.72 -3.81
N SER A 19 6.82 2.51 -3.96
CA SER A 19 6.70 3.88 -4.48
C SER A 19 6.22 3.87 -5.93
N ALA A 20 5.58 4.97 -6.34
CA ALA A 20 5.08 5.17 -7.69
C ALA A 20 5.74 6.40 -8.32
N ALA A 21 6.35 6.22 -9.49
CA ALA A 21 6.73 7.31 -10.37
C ALA A 21 5.55 7.62 -11.31
N VAL A 22 5.14 8.89 -11.38
CA VAL A 22 4.03 9.36 -12.21
C VAL A 22 4.59 10.25 -13.30
N PHE A 23 4.29 9.90 -14.55
CA PHE A 23 4.74 10.62 -15.74
C PHE A 23 3.54 11.27 -16.42
N PHE A 24 3.70 12.54 -16.77
CA PHE A 24 2.73 13.32 -17.53
C PHE A 24 3.29 13.58 -18.92
N ASP A 25 2.42 13.55 -19.93
CA ASP A 25 2.78 13.97 -21.28
C ASP A 25 2.85 15.50 -21.33
N PRO A 26 4.03 16.10 -21.56
CA PRO A 26 4.17 17.56 -21.62
C PRO A 26 3.45 18.17 -22.83
N GLN A 27 3.12 17.38 -23.86
CA GLN A 27 2.46 17.85 -25.08
C GLN A 27 0.94 17.70 -25.05
N SER A 28 0.39 16.99 -24.06
CA SER A 28 -1.05 16.73 -23.98
C SER A 28 -1.60 16.87 -22.55
N ALA A 29 -2.38 17.94 -22.34
CA ALA A 29 -3.07 18.19 -21.07
C ALA A 29 -4.26 17.24 -20.81
N THR A 30 -4.65 16.44 -21.79
CA THR A 30 -5.78 15.49 -21.68
C THR A 30 -5.36 14.04 -21.72
N ALA A 31 -4.08 13.76 -21.97
CA ALA A 31 -3.54 12.42 -21.90
C ALA A 31 -3.57 11.89 -20.46
N ARG A 32 -3.85 10.59 -20.33
CA ARG A 32 -3.79 9.90 -19.05
C ARG A 32 -2.33 9.80 -18.60
N ALA A 33 -2.06 10.10 -17.33
CA ALA A 33 -0.74 9.90 -16.74
C ALA A 33 -0.31 8.42 -16.78
N ALA A 34 0.98 8.18 -17.02
CA ALA A 34 1.58 6.86 -16.91
C ALA A 34 2.15 6.66 -15.49
N ILE A 35 2.10 5.43 -14.98
CA ILE A 35 2.60 5.09 -13.66
C ILE A 35 3.56 3.91 -13.74
N GLN A 36 4.70 4.04 -13.06
CA GLN A 36 5.64 2.94 -12.86
C GLN A 36 5.83 2.72 -11.36
N TYR A 37 5.74 1.47 -10.92
CA TYR A 37 5.91 1.10 -9.52
C TYR A 37 7.32 0.57 -9.29
N ALA A 38 7.90 0.85 -8.11
CA ALA A 38 9.26 0.42 -7.77
C ALA A 38 9.41 -1.10 -7.65
N VAL A 39 8.32 -1.81 -7.34
CA VAL A 39 8.32 -3.27 -7.27
C VAL A 39 7.69 -3.83 -8.54
N GLU A 40 8.53 -4.19 -9.52
CA GLU A 40 8.10 -4.84 -10.75
C GLU A 40 7.77 -6.32 -10.52
N LYS A 41 6.78 -6.83 -11.28
CA LYS A 41 6.40 -8.25 -11.30
C LYS A 41 7.08 -8.95 -12.48
N PRO A 42 7.60 -10.18 -12.32
CA PRO A 42 7.40 -11.08 -11.19
C PRO A 42 8.19 -10.67 -9.95
N TYR A 43 7.56 -10.86 -8.78
CA TYR A 43 8.16 -10.54 -7.49
C TYR A 43 9.49 -11.29 -7.33
N ARG A 44 10.56 -10.61 -6.89
CA ARG A 44 11.81 -11.31 -6.56
C ARG A 44 11.56 -12.26 -5.39
N PRO A 45 12.19 -13.45 -5.34
CA PRO A 45 11.84 -14.50 -4.37
C PRO A 45 11.85 -14.04 -2.90
N TRP A 46 12.78 -13.16 -2.51
CA TRP A 46 12.86 -12.66 -1.14
C TRP A 46 11.74 -11.68 -0.77
N HIS A 47 11.01 -11.14 -1.74
CA HIS A 47 9.90 -10.22 -1.49
C HIS A 47 8.58 -10.94 -1.22
N GLU A 48 8.46 -12.27 -1.42
CA GLU A 48 7.25 -13.07 -1.12
C GLU A 48 6.64 -12.77 0.27
N GLN A 49 7.50 -12.49 1.26
CA GLN A 49 7.07 -12.15 2.62
C GLN A 49 6.14 -10.93 2.70
N ARG A 50 6.26 -9.95 1.79
CA ARG A 50 5.40 -8.74 1.78
C ARG A 50 3.93 -9.06 1.60
N LYS A 51 3.58 -10.15 0.92
CA LYS A 51 2.18 -10.59 0.70
C LYS A 51 1.47 -10.93 2.02
N TYR A 52 2.22 -11.30 3.05
CA TYR A 52 1.68 -11.68 4.36
C TYR A 52 1.55 -10.52 5.35
N THR A 53 1.98 -9.31 4.98
CA THR A 53 1.84 -8.12 5.83
C THR A 53 0.37 -7.74 6.04
N ARG A 54 0.08 -7.09 7.19
CA ARG A 54 -1.27 -6.56 7.49
C ARG A 54 -1.76 -5.63 6.40
N GLU A 55 -0.89 -4.74 5.92
CA GLU A 55 -1.21 -3.76 4.89
C GLU A 55 -1.54 -4.42 3.54
N ALA A 56 -0.80 -5.46 3.13
CA ALA A 56 -1.10 -6.20 1.91
C ALA A 56 -2.47 -6.91 1.94
N ARG A 57 -2.95 -7.24 3.16
CA ARG A 57 -4.27 -7.80 3.45
C ARG A 57 -5.37 -6.75 3.62
N GLY A 58 -5.03 -5.45 3.60
CA GLY A 58 -5.98 -4.35 3.77
C GLY A 58 -6.48 -4.19 5.21
N LEU A 59 -5.74 -4.70 6.20
CA LEU A 59 -6.07 -4.56 7.61
C LEU A 59 -5.70 -3.16 8.13
N PRO A 60 -6.43 -2.62 9.13
CA PRO A 60 -6.11 -1.33 9.73
C PRO A 60 -4.75 -1.36 10.46
N PRO A 61 -4.17 -0.18 10.77
CA PRO A 61 -2.97 -0.06 11.59
C PRO A 61 -3.06 -0.90 12.86
N TYR A 62 -1.93 -1.43 13.32
CA TYR A 62 -1.91 -2.22 14.53
C TYR A 62 -2.12 -1.33 15.76
N GLU A 63 -3.22 -1.56 16.47
CA GLU A 63 -3.48 -0.95 17.78
C GLU A 63 -2.80 -1.80 18.86
N LYS A 64 -1.90 -1.19 19.64
CA LYS A 64 -1.26 -1.89 20.76
C LYS A 64 -2.31 -2.16 21.83
N PRO A 65 -2.58 -3.43 22.20
CA PRO A 65 -3.48 -3.70 23.31
C PRO A 65 -2.86 -3.14 24.59
N GLU A 66 -3.67 -2.41 25.36
CA GLU A 66 -3.28 -1.95 26.69
C GLU A 66 -3.02 -3.19 27.56
N ARG A 67 -1.79 -3.34 28.07
CA ARG A 67 -1.43 -4.49 28.90
C ARG A 67 -2.31 -4.45 30.15
N ALA A 68 -3.16 -5.47 30.32
CA ALA A 68 -3.89 -5.66 31.56
C ALA A 68 -2.89 -5.71 32.73
N LYS A 69 -3.09 -4.83 33.72
CA LYS A 69 -2.32 -4.86 34.97
C LYS A 69 -2.60 -6.21 35.64
N PRO A 70 -1.58 -6.93 36.14
CA PRO A 70 -1.82 -8.17 36.86
C PRO A 70 -2.66 -7.86 38.10
N SER A 71 -3.79 -8.54 38.24
CA SER A 71 -4.63 -8.49 39.45
C SER A 71 -3.82 -9.05 40.62
N GLN A 72 -3.53 -8.22 41.61
CA GLN A 72 -2.96 -8.63 42.89
C GLN A 72 -3.96 -9.59 43.56
N PRO A 73 -3.52 -10.76 44.09
CA PRO A 73 -4.41 -11.63 44.83
C PRO A 73 -4.72 -10.99 46.19
N ASP A 74 -6.01 -10.91 46.55
CA ASP A 74 -6.46 -10.53 47.89
C ASP A 74 -5.94 -11.54 48.94
N GLN A 75 -5.53 -10.99 50.08
CA GLN A 75 -4.92 -11.68 51.23
C GLN A 75 -5.89 -12.60 51.97
#